data_AF-R7SQP7-F1
#
_entry.id   AF-R7SQP7-F1
#
_cell.length_a   1.000
_cell.length_b   1.000
_cell.length_c   1.000
_cell.angle_alpha   90.00
_cell.angle_beta   90.00
_cell.angle_gamma   90.00
#
_symmetry.space_group_name_H-M   'P 1'
#
loop_
_entity.id
_entity.type
_entity.pdbx_description
1 polymer ?
#
loop_
_entity_poly.entity_id
_entity_poly.type
_entity_poly.pdbx_seq_one_letter_code
_entity_poly.pdbx_strand_id
1 'polypeptide(L)'
;RFPIEVCENIIDMLYSVYLIDQVEHSRALHSCALVCRAWRVRSQRNLFYAVVFHDLAAIEKLSTVLDNAPHLCEYVHEVTLIGRTLHTTASPLSLLPIALHGKLPKLQAVTIKHVSEHEDWYPSASELESKSTKSLQYLPLHPRFSLFFSAFTSLATLQIYESTFRHFSDFARMIDSLPALQILMCIEV
;
A
#
# COMPACT_ATOMS: atom_id res chain seq x y z
N ARG A 1 0.06 -37.61 -2.31
CA ARG A 1 0.90 -36.39 -2.31
C ARG A 1 0.31 -35.46 -3.36
N PHE A 2 -0.04 -34.22 -3.02
CA PHE A 2 -0.60 -33.29 -4.01
C PHE A 2 0.48 -32.80 -4.98
N PRO A 3 0.15 -32.56 -6.26
CA PRO A 3 1.03 -31.87 -7.19
C PRO A 3 1.42 -30.47 -6.69
N ILE A 4 2.58 -29.96 -7.11
CA ILE A 4 3.07 -28.65 -6.65
C ILE A 4 2.16 -27.52 -7.14
N GLU A 5 1.62 -27.66 -8.35
CA GLU A 5 0.70 -26.74 -8.99
C GLU A 5 -0.57 -26.55 -8.15
N VAL A 6 -1.07 -27.62 -7.53
CA VAL A 6 -2.23 -27.55 -6.63
C VAL A 6 -1.89 -26.76 -5.37
N CYS A 7 -0.70 -26.97 -4.80
CA CYS A 7 -0.24 -26.21 -3.63
C CYS A 7 -0.07 -24.72 -3.97
N GLU A 8 0.51 -24.40 -5.13
CA GLU A 8 0.70 -23.03 -5.59
C GLU A 8 -0.64 -22.33 -5.83
N ASN A 9 -1.59 -22.99 -6.47
CA ASN A 9 -2.94 -22.45 -6.66
C ASN A 9 -3.63 -22.14 -5.33
N ILE A 10 -3.48 -22.99 -4.32
CA ILE A 10 -4.03 -22.72 -2.98
C ILE A 10 -3.37 -21.49 -2.35
N ILE A 11 -2.04 -21.36 -2.47
CA ILE A 11 -1.32 -20.17 -1.97
C ILE A 11 -1.75 -18.91 -2.72
N ASP A 12 -2.06 -19.01 -4.01
CA ASP A 12 -2.57 -17.89 -4.80
C ASP A 12 -3.99 -17.45 -4.42
N MET A 13 -4.78 -18.33 -3.79
CA MET A 13 -6.07 -17.95 -3.24
C MET A 13 -5.94 -17.11 -1.95
N LEU A 14 -4.74 -17.00 -1.35
CA LEU A 14 -4.47 -16.11 -0.22
C LEU A 14 -4.26 -14.66 -0.68
N TYR A 15 -5.21 -14.17 -1.49
CA TYR A 15 -5.31 -12.80 -1.96
C TYR A 15 -6.77 -12.36 -1.77
N SER A 16 -6.97 -11.12 -1.34
CA SER A 16 -8.30 -10.51 -1.24
C SER A 16 -8.24 -9.05 -1.64
N VAL A 17 -9.33 -8.60 -2.26
CA VAL A 17 -9.61 -7.18 -2.52
C VAL A 17 -10.09 -6.45 -1.26
N TYR A 18 -10.54 -7.17 -0.23
CA TYR A 18 -10.96 -6.58 1.03
C TYR A 18 -9.78 -6.42 1.98
N LEU A 19 -9.56 -5.19 2.48
CA LEU A 19 -8.41 -4.84 3.32
C LEU A 19 -8.32 -5.65 4.62
N ILE A 20 -9.48 -5.98 5.22
CA ILE A 20 -9.55 -6.78 6.45
C ILE A 20 -8.93 -8.17 6.19
N ASP A 21 -9.28 -8.80 5.07
CA ASP A 21 -8.77 -10.12 4.70
C ASP A 21 -7.28 -10.08 4.33
N GLN A 22 -6.78 -8.96 3.76
CA GLN A 22 -5.37 -8.83 3.39
C GLN A 22 -4.43 -9.00 4.58
N VAL A 23 -4.82 -8.52 5.77
CA VAL A 23 -4.03 -8.70 7.00
C VAL A 23 -3.91 -10.19 7.35
N GLU A 24 -5.03 -10.91 7.35
CA GLU A 24 -5.06 -12.34 7.66
C GLU A 24 -4.35 -13.18 6.60
N HIS A 25 -4.55 -12.86 5.32
CA HIS A 25 -3.87 -13.52 4.21
C HIS A 25 -2.36 -13.30 4.26
N SER A 26 -1.89 -12.09 4.59
CA SER A 26 -0.46 -11.81 4.78
C SER A 26 0.14 -12.68 5.89
N ARG A 27 -0.56 -12.82 7.03
CA ARG A 27 -0.16 -13.70 8.13
C ARG A 27 -0.09 -15.18 7.70
N ALA A 28 -1.07 -15.64 6.93
CA ALA A 28 -1.08 -16.99 6.37
C ALA A 28 0.07 -17.23 5.39
N LEU A 29 0.36 -16.27 4.50
CA LEU A 29 1.47 -16.32 3.56
C LEU A 29 2.83 -16.34 4.28
N HIS A 30 2.99 -15.57 5.36
CA HIS A 30 4.19 -15.65 6.21
C HIS A 30 4.41 -17.06 6.77
N SER A 31 3.33 -17.70 7.23
CA SER A 31 3.40 -19.09 7.71
C SER A 31 3.71 -20.08 6.58
N CYS A 32 3.09 -19.93 5.40
CA CYS A 32 3.36 -20.75 4.22
C CYS A 32 4.82 -20.66 3.78
N ALA A 33 5.42 -19.47 3.89
CA ALA A 33 6.83 -19.24 3.52
C ALA A 33 7.84 -19.98 4.42
N LEU A 34 7.40 -20.48 5.58
CA LEU A 34 8.22 -21.21 6.55
C LEU A 34 8.04 -22.74 6.47
N VAL A 35 7.02 -23.23 5.76
CA VAL A 35 6.71 -24.68 5.69
C VAL A 35 7.82 -25.45 4.95
N CYS A 36 8.14 -25.06 3.71
CA CYS A 36 9.17 -25.70 2.91
C CYS A 36 9.70 -24.77 1.80
N ARG A 37 10.80 -25.16 1.14
CA ARG A 37 11.42 -24.37 0.06
C ARG A 37 10.48 -24.12 -1.12
N ALA A 38 9.66 -25.10 -1.48
CA ALA A 38 8.73 -24.98 -2.61
C ALA A 38 7.64 -23.94 -2.33
N TRP A 39 7.07 -23.94 -1.12
CA TRP A 39 6.04 -22.98 -0.72
C TRP A 39 6.61 -21.59 -0.50
N ARG A 40 7.88 -21.48 -0.07
CA ARG A 40 8.57 -20.22 0.16
C ARG A 40 8.55 -19.30 -1.05
N VAL A 41 8.90 -19.80 -2.24
CA VAL A 41 9.02 -18.97 -3.45
C VAL A 41 7.67 -18.35 -3.80
N ARG A 42 6.61 -19.17 -3.87
CA ARG A 42 5.26 -18.69 -4.21
C ARG A 42 4.71 -17.73 -3.15
N SER A 43 4.88 -18.08 -1.87
CA SER A 43 4.38 -17.26 -0.75
C SER A 43 5.07 -15.91 -0.69
N GLN A 44 6.40 -15.86 -0.87
CA GLN A 44 7.14 -14.60 -0.90
C GLN A 44 6.70 -13.72 -2.07
N ARG A 45 6.52 -14.29 -3.25
CA ARG A 45 6.03 -13.54 -4.40
C ARG A 45 4.66 -12.92 -4.12
N ASN A 46 3.75 -13.65 -3.48
CA ASN A 46 2.42 -13.13 -3.13
C ASN A 46 2.47 -12.11 -1.98
N LEU A 47 3.41 -12.25 -1.03
CA LEU A 47 3.65 -11.23 0.01
C LEU A 47 4.12 -9.88 -0.58
N PHE A 48 4.88 -9.91 -1.67
CA PHE A 48 5.31 -8.69 -2.37
C PHE A 48 4.27 -8.22 -3.40
N TYR A 49 3.24 -9.00 -3.72
CA TYR A 49 2.25 -8.65 -4.75
C TYR A 49 1.41 -7.43 -4.36
N ALA A 50 0.79 -7.50 -3.17
CA ALA A 50 -0.01 -6.44 -2.58
C ALA A 50 0.59 -6.06 -1.23
N VAL A 51 1.24 -4.89 -1.17
CA VAL A 51 1.91 -4.41 0.04
C VAL A 51 1.04 -3.39 0.77
N VAL A 52 0.92 -3.56 2.09
CA VAL A 52 0.12 -2.68 2.95
C VAL A 52 1.06 -1.87 3.84
N PHE A 53 0.89 -0.55 3.83
CA PHE A 53 1.65 0.39 4.63
C PHE A 53 0.77 1.07 5.67
N HIS A 54 1.15 0.90 6.93
CA HIS A 54 0.48 1.50 8.09
C HIS A 54 1.17 2.78 8.57
N ASP A 55 2.46 2.93 8.27
CA ASP A 55 3.30 4.00 8.77
C ASP A 55 4.50 4.24 7.82
N LEU A 56 5.28 5.27 8.16
CA LEU A 56 6.49 5.65 7.42
C LEU A 56 7.60 4.59 7.52
N ALA A 57 7.75 3.93 8.68
CA ALA A 57 8.79 2.95 8.91
C ALA A 57 8.63 1.71 8.01
N ALA A 58 7.38 1.32 7.72
CA ALA A 58 7.07 0.25 6.78
C ALA A 58 7.52 0.59 5.35
N ILE A 59 7.35 1.85 4.92
CA ILE A 59 7.82 2.33 3.60
C ILE A 59 9.34 2.31 3.54
N GLU A 60 10.03 2.82 4.57
CA GLU A 60 11.50 2.83 4.64
C GLU A 60 12.07 1.42 4.63
N LYS A 61 11.44 0.50 5.36
CA LYS A 61 11.81 -0.91 5.40
C LYS A 61 11.64 -1.56 4.03
N LEU A 62 10.51 -1.35 3.34
CA LEU A 62 10.35 -1.87 1.98
C LEU A 62 11.39 -1.26 1.04
N SER A 63 11.59 0.05 1.09
CA SER A 63 12.59 0.76 0.28
C SER A 63 13.98 0.13 0.42
N THR A 64 14.39 -0.15 1.66
CA THR A 64 15.66 -0.83 1.99
C THR A 64 15.70 -2.27 1.46
N VAL A 65 14.60 -3.02 1.55
CA VAL A 65 14.50 -4.38 1.01
C VAL A 65 14.65 -4.36 -0.52
N LEU A 66 13.99 -3.43 -1.21
CA LEU A 66 14.06 -3.29 -2.65
C LEU A 66 15.46 -2.87 -3.13
N ASP A 67 16.17 -2.04 -2.37
CA ASP A 67 17.56 -1.68 -2.66
C ASP A 67 18.50 -2.89 -2.56
N ASN A 68 18.29 -3.75 -1.57
CA ASN A 68 19.09 -4.97 -1.38
C ASN A 68 18.70 -6.11 -2.33
N ALA A 69 17.47 -6.11 -2.83
CA ALA A 69 16.92 -7.15 -3.70
C ALA A 69 16.06 -6.55 -4.84
N PRO A 70 16.68 -5.94 -5.86
CA PRO A 70 15.96 -5.22 -6.91
C PRO A 70 15.01 -6.09 -7.75
N HIS A 71 15.20 -7.41 -7.78
CA HIS A 71 14.29 -8.33 -8.47
C HIS A 71 12.89 -8.37 -7.83
N LEU A 72 12.74 -7.95 -6.58
CA LEU A 72 11.45 -7.88 -5.88
C LEU A 72 10.60 -6.70 -6.34
N CYS A 73 11.21 -5.67 -6.94
CA CYS A 73 10.52 -4.53 -7.53
C CYS A 73 9.45 -4.95 -8.54
N GLU A 74 9.74 -6.03 -9.29
CA GLU A 74 8.86 -6.60 -10.31
C GLU A 74 7.65 -7.37 -9.74
N TYR A 75 7.64 -7.62 -8.43
CA TYR A 75 6.55 -8.33 -7.79
C TYR A 75 5.49 -7.40 -7.21
N VAL A 76 5.79 -6.13 -6.98
CA VAL A 76 4.83 -5.17 -6.40
C VAL A 76 3.88 -4.65 -7.47
N HIS A 77 2.61 -5.03 -7.35
CA HIS A 77 1.54 -4.63 -8.27
C HIS A 77 0.49 -3.75 -7.58
N GLU A 78 0.31 -3.92 -6.28
CA GLU A 78 -0.68 -3.18 -5.51
C GLU A 78 -0.04 -2.60 -4.25
N VAL A 79 -0.38 -1.35 -3.96
CA VAL A 79 0.04 -0.66 -2.74
C VAL A 79 -1.20 -0.14 -2.03
N THR A 80 -1.38 -0.53 -0.79
CA THR A 80 -2.39 0.03 0.11
C THR A 80 -1.71 0.90 1.15
N LEU A 81 -2.13 2.15 1.25
CA LEU A 81 -1.82 3.06 2.34
C LEU A 81 -3.05 3.14 3.24
N ILE A 82 -2.91 2.71 4.49
CA ILE A 82 -4.03 2.61 5.40
C ILE A 82 -3.64 2.99 6.81
N GLY A 83 -4.51 3.72 7.50
CA GLY A 83 -4.37 3.93 8.94
C GLY A 83 -4.86 5.27 9.44
N ARG A 84 -4.87 5.40 10.77
CA ARG A 84 -5.35 6.60 11.47
C ARG A 84 -4.41 7.81 11.34
N THR A 85 -3.17 7.57 10.94
CA THR A 85 -2.14 8.61 10.78
C THR A 85 -2.13 9.24 9.38
N LEU A 86 -3.00 8.81 8.46
CA LEU A 86 -3.02 9.33 7.09
C LEU A 86 -3.33 10.83 7.02
N HIS A 87 -4.12 11.35 7.95
CA HIS A 87 -4.40 12.78 8.11
C HIS A 87 -3.50 13.41 9.18
N THR A 88 -2.29 12.91 9.43
CA THR A 88 -1.34 13.56 10.36
C THR A 88 -0.05 13.91 9.65
N THR A 89 0.81 14.69 10.30
CA THR A 89 2.15 15.00 9.78
C THR A 89 3.05 13.76 9.58
N ALA A 90 2.67 12.59 10.12
CA ALA A 90 3.36 11.32 9.92
C ALA A 90 2.71 10.44 8.84
N SER A 91 1.88 11.02 7.97
CA SER A 91 1.19 10.29 6.92
C SER A 91 2.16 9.58 5.97
N PRO A 92 1.98 8.28 5.71
CA PRO A 92 2.83 7.52 4.80
C PRO A 92 2.77 8.03 3.34
N LEU A 93 1.69 8.72 2.96
CA LEU A 93 1.56 9.37 1.65
C LEU A 93 2.63 10.42 1.37
N SER A 94 3.12 11.09 2.41
CA SER A 94 4.14 12.14 2.25
C SER A 94 5.47 11.57 1.75
N LEU A 95 5.79 10.33 2.11
CA LEU A 95 7.06 9.67 1.81
C LEU A 95 6.96 8.69 0.64
N LEU A 96 5.81 8.03 0.45
CA LEU A 96 5.64 6.97 -0.55
C LEU A 96 6.21 7.33 -1.94
N PRO A 97 5.79 8.42 -2.60
CA PRO A 97 6.23 8.67 -3.97
C PRO A 97 7.70 9.11 -4.04
N ILE A 98 8.31 9.50 -2.91
CA ILE A 98 9.73 9.86 -2.82
C ILE A 98 10.57 8.61 -2.60
N ALA A 99 10.23 7.80 -1.59
CA ALA A 99 11.02 6.63 -1.19
C ALA A 99 10.95 5.49 -2.22
N LEU A 100 9.83 5.37 -2.94
CA LEU A 100 9.60 4.30 -3.92
C LEU A 100 9.68 4.80 -5.38
N HIS A 101 10.19 6.03 -5.57
CA HIS A 101 10.35 6.63 -6.89
C HIS A 101 11.21 5.73 -7.80
N GLY A 102 10.68 5.35 -8.96
CA GLY A 102 11.37 4.50 -9.92
C GLY A 102 11.61 3.04 -9.48
N LYS A 103 11.12 2.64 -8.30
CA LYS A 103 11.32 1.29 -7.76
C LYS A 103 10.20 0.31 -8.10
N LEU A 104 9.02 0.77 -8.51
CA LEU A 104 7.84 -0.07 -8.68
C LEU A 104 7.34 -0.05 -10.15
N PRO A 105 8.05 -0.71 -11.08
CA PRO A 105 7.75 -0.63 -12.51
C PRO A 105 6.40 -1.27 -12.88
N LYS A 106 5.90 -2.20 -12.06
CA LYS A 106 4.66 -2.96 -12.29
C LYS A 106 3.50 -2.53 -11.37
N LEU A 107 3.62 -1.39 -10.70
CA LEU A 107 2.56 -0.88 -9.83
C LEU A 107 1.32 -0.50 -10.67
N GLN A 108 0.23 -1.23 -10.45
CA GLN A 108 -1.02 -1.10 -11.20
C GLN A 108 -2.16 -0.53 -10.37
N ALA A 109 -2.13 -0.71 -9.04
CA ALA A 109 -3.16 -0.23 -8.15
C ALA A 109 -2.57 0.47 -6.91
N VAL A 110 -3.16 1.61 -6.56
CA VAL A 110 -2.90 2.29 -5.29
C VAL A 110 -4.23 2.53 -4.58
N THR A 111 -4.29 2.11 -3.32
CA THR A 111 -5.43 2.33 -2.44
C THR A 111 -5.01 3.22 -1.28
N ILE A 112 -5.79 4.25 -1.01
CA ILE A 112 -5.61 5.17 0.12
C ILE A 112 -6.87 5.05 0.98
N LYS A 113 -6.77 4.52 2.19
CA LYS A 113 -7.88 4.42 3.14
C LYS A 113 -7.51 5.05 4.48
N HIS A 114 -8.06 6.22 4.77
CA HIS A 114 -8.03 6.73 6.13
C HIS A 114 -8.94 5.85 7.01
N VAL A 115 -8.50 5.60 8.23
CA VAL A 115 -9.26 4.80 9.22
C VAL A 115 -9.69 5.75 10.32
N SER A 116 -10.99 5.85 10.58
CA SER A 116 -11.50 6.67 11.68
C SER A 116 -11.14 6.09 13.05
N GLU A 117 -11.16 6.93 14.09
CA GLU A 117 -10.95 6.46 15.47
C GLU A 117 -12.03 5.48 15.95
N HIS A 118 -13.19 5.45 15.28
CA HIS A 118 -14.34 4.62 15.63
C HIS A 118 -14.34 3.24 14.94
N GLU A 119 -13.40 2.97 14.04
CA GLU A 119 -13.28 1.65 13.40
C GLU A 119 -12.49 0.67 14.30
N ASP A 120 -13.20 -0.28 14.92
CA ASP A 120 -12.64 -1.27 15.87
C ASP A 120 -11.81 -2.39 15.22
N TRP A 121 -11.98 -2.61 13.91
CA TRP A 121 -11.30 -3.69 13.19
C TRP A 121 -9.81 -3.40 12.95
N TYR A 122 -9.40 -2.13 13.03
CA TYR A 122 -8.03 -1.70 12.82
C TYR A 122 -7.29 -1.49 14.15
N PRO A 123 -6.03 -1.92 14.32
CA PRO A 123 -5.33 -1.83 15.62
C PRO A 123 -5.26 -0.40 16.14
N SER A 124 -5.67 -0.15 17.39
CA SER A 124 -5.58 1.17 18.02
C SER A 124 -4.19 1.77 17.86
N ALA A 125 -4.12 3.05 17.51
CA ALA A 125 -2.83 3.75 17.46
C ALA A 125 -2.17 3.68 18.85
N SER A 126 -0.87 3.41 18.90
CA SER A 126 -0.17 3.42 20.19
C SER A 126 -0.27 4.83 20.80
N GLU A 127 -0.44 4.93 22.12
CA GLU A 127 -0.52 6.24 22.82
C GLU A 127 0.69 7.16 22.53
N LEU A 128 1.79 6.58 22.07
CA LEU A 128 3.01 7.26 21.67
C LEU A 128 2.87 7.93 20.29
N GLU A 129 2.21 7.29 19.33
CA GLU A 129 1.90 7.84 17.99
C GLU A 129 0.87 8.97 18.06
N SER A 130 -0.10 8.87 18.97
CA SER A 130 -1.14 9.88 19.18
C SER A 130 -0.63 11.16 19.85
N LYS A 131 0.46 11.10 20.64
CA LYS A 131 1.01 12.28 21.35
C LYS A 131 1.99 13.09 20.50
N SER A 132 2.64 12.50 19.50
CA SER A 132 3.71 13.15 18.74
C SER A 132 3.27 13.72 17.38
N THR A 133 2.08 13.38 16.89
CA THR A 133 1.67 13.72 15.52
C THR A 133 0.51 14.71 15.52
N LYS A 134 0.68 15.81 14.78
CA LYS A 134 -0.37 16.82 14.66
C LYS A 134 -1.44 16.31 13.70
N SER A 135 -2.66 16.13 14.19
CA SER A 135 -3.82 15.84 13.35
C SER A 135 -4.12 17.00 12.40
N LEU A 136 -4.44 16.64 11.16
CA LEU A 136 -4.81 17.51 10.05
C LEU A 136 -6.24 17.13 9.63
N GLN A 137 -6.93 18.05 8.98
CA GLN A 137 -8.27 17.80 8.43
C GLN A 137 -8.23 17.34 6.96
N TYR A 138 -7.04 17.02 6.44
CA TYR A 138 -6.79 16.67 5.04
C TYR A 138 -5.49 15.88 4.91
N LEU A 139 -5.36 15.16 3.78
CA LEU A 139 -4.14 14.46 3.40
C LEU A 139 -2.98 15.45 3.19
N PRO A 140 -1.84 15.27 3.85
CA PRO A 140 -0.66 16.11 3.67
C PRO A 140 0.10 15.70 2.40
N LEU A 141 -0.32 16.24 1.27
CA LEU A 141 0.37 16.03 0.01
C LEU A 141 1.60 16.95 -0.09
N HIS A 142 2.74 16.36 -0.43
CA HIS A 142 3.95 17.12 -0.71
C HIS A 142 3.73 18.07 -1.90
N PRO A 143 4.32 19.29 -1.94
CA PRO A 143 4.11 20.23 -3.07
C PRO A 143 4.47 19.65 -4.44
N ARG A 144 5.41 18.70 -4.48
CA ARG A 144 5.84 17.96 -5.68
C ARG A 144 5.22 16.56 -5.78
N PHE A 145 4.16 16.27 -5.04
CA PHE A 145 3.55 14.95 -4.99
C PHE A 145 3.16 14.47 -6.39
N SER A 146 2.45 15.27 -7.17
CA SER A 146 2.07 14.94 -8.54
C SER A 146 3.28 14.61 -9.43
N LEU A 147 4.38 15.34 -9.31
CA LEU A 147 5.61 15.05 -10.07
C LEU A 147 6.15 13.65 -9.72
N PHE A 148 6.26 13.33 -8.45
CA PHE A 148 6.79 12.03 -8.04
C PHE A 148 5.82 10.88 -8.33
N PHE A 149 4.52 11.14 -8.18
CA PHE A 149 3.45 10.18 -8.44
C PHE A 149 3.34 9.85 -9.93
N SER A 150 3.66 10.80 -10.81
CA SER A 150 3.71 10.57 -12.27
C SER A 150 4.74 9.55 -12.73
N ALA A 151 5.69 9.17 -11.85
CA ALA A 151 6.65 8.11 -12.14
C ALA A 151 6.01 6.72 -12.21
N PHE A 152 4.83 6.52 -11.62
CA PHE A 152 4.08 5.27 -11.67
C PHE A 152 3.29 5.19 -12.98
N THR A 153 4.00 5.00 -14.09
CA THR A 153 3.43 5.05 -15.44
C THR A 153 2.49 3.88 -15.77
N SER A 154 2.53 2.80 -14.99
CA SER A 154 1.65 1.63 -15.11
C SER A 154 0.43 1.67 -14.17
N LEU A 155 0.30 2.72 -13.35
CA LEU A 155 -0.78 2.85 -12.37
C LEU A 155 -2.12 3.10 -13.08
N ALA A 156 -2.96 2.06 -13.09
CA ALA A 156 -4.24 2.04 -13.79
C ALA A 156 -5.45 2.18 -12.86
N THR A 157 -5.28 1.86 -11.57
CA THR A 157 -6.35 1.90 -10.57
C THR A 157 -5.94 2.77 -9.39
N LEU A 158 -6.76 3.77 -9.08
CA LEU A 158 -6.63 4.58 -7.87
C LEU A 158 -7.93 4.50 -7.08
N GLN A 159 -7.82 4.08 -5.82
CA GLN A 159 -8.95 4.02 -4.91
C GLN A 159 -8.69 4.89 -3.68
N ILE A 160 -9.65 5.73 -3.33
CA ILE A 160 -9.54 6.66 -2.20
C ILE A 160 -10.79 6.52 -1.35
N TYR A 161 -10.60 6.23 -0.07
CA TYR A 161 -11.65 5.99 0.91
C TYR A 161 -11.48 6.92 2.11
N GLU A 162 -12.57 7.53 2.55
CA GLU A 162 -12.69 8.28 3.82
C GLU A 162 -11.64 9.39 3.99
N SER A 163 -11.19 9.99 2.89
CA SER A 163 -10.01 10.88 2.87
C SER A 163 -10.38 12.25 2.34
N THR A 164 -9.84 13.31 2.93
CA THR A 164 -10.15 14.69 2.54
C THR A 164 -8.94 15.39 1.95
N PHE A 165 -9.16 16.31 1.00
CA PHE A 165 -8.10 17.12 0.40
C PHE A 165 -8.19 18.57 0.89
N ARG A 166 -7.05 19.25 1.04
CA ARG A 166 -7.04 20.66 1.44
C ARG A 166 -7.73 21.52 0.39
N HIS A 167 -7.40 21.29 -0.88
CA HIS A 167 -8.04 21.93 -2.02
C HIS A 167 -8.38 20.87 -3.07
N PHE A 168 -9.50 21.08 -3.77
CA PHE A 168 -9.87 20.23 -4.92
C PHE A 168 -8.76 20.18 -5.99
N SER A 169 -7.98 21.27 -6.14
CA SER A 169 -6.86 21.31 -7.06
C SER A 169 -5.71 20.37 -6.69
N ASP A 170 -5.58 19.95 -5.43
CA ASP A 170 -4.62 18.92 -5.02
C ASP A 170 -5.04 17.55 -5.56
N PHE A 171 -6.33 17.23 -5.42
CA PHE A 171 -6.93 16.00 -5.95
C PHE A 171 -6.85 15.94 -7.48
N ALA A 172 -7.24 17.02 -8.17
CA ALA A 172 -7.16 17.11 -9.62
C ALA A 172 -5.73 16.90 -10.13
N ARG A 173 -4.73 17.60 -9.54
CA ARG A 173 -3.32 17.44 -9.92
C ARG A 173 -2.77 16.04 -9.67
N MET A 174 -3.27 15.33 -8.66
CA MET A 174 -2.89 13.95 -8.40
C MET A 174 -3.41 13.04 -9.52
N ILE A 175 -4.67 13.18 -9.91
CA ILE A 175 -5.28 12.39 -10.99
C ILE A 175 -4.61 12.69 -12.34
N ASP A 176 -4.46 13.98 -12.67
CA ASP A 176 -3.86 14.42 -13.94
C ASP A 176 -2.39 13.97 -14.09
N SER A 177 -1.73 13.62 -12.98
CA SER A 177 -0.36 13.12 -13.00
C SER A 177 -0.23 11.65 -13.40
N LEU A 178 -1.33 10.91 -13.49
CA LEU A 178 -1.35 9.47 -13.75
C LEU A 178 -1.76 9.17 -15.19
N PRO A 179 -0.79 8.96 -16.11
CA PRO A 179 -1.09 8.89 -17.54
C PRO A 179 -1.86 7.63 -17.95
N ALA A 180 -1.81 6.57 -17.15
CA ALA A 180 -2.43 5.28 -17.44
C ALA A 180 -3.68 5.01 -16.59
N LEU A 181 -4.16 5.99 -15.81
CA LEU A 181 -5.30 5.79 -14.92
C LEU A 181 -6.57 5.48 -15.72
N GLN A 182 -7.21 4.36 -15.40
CA GLN A 182 -8.43 3.88 -16.04
C GLN A 182 -9.59 3.78 -15.04
N ILE A 183 -9.28 3.39 -13.80
CA ILE A 183 -10.27 3.17 -12.75
C ILE A 183 -9.96 4.13 -11.61
N LEU A 184 -10.90 5.03 -11.36
CA LEU A 184 -10.91 5.91 -10.18
C LEU A 184 -12.13 5.55 -9.33
N MET A 185 -11.89 5.17 -8.08
CA MET A 185 -12.94 4.93 -7.10
C MET A 185 -12.76 5.87 -5.92
N CYS A 186 -13.78 6.65 -5.62
CA CYS A 186 -13.79 7.56 -4.47
C CYS A 186 -15.01 7.24 -3.61
N ILE A 187 -14.78 6.94 -2.33
CA ILE A 187 -15.84 6.73 -1.34
C ILE A 187 -15.58 7.67 -0.18
N GLU A 188 -16.51 8.58 0.08
CA GLU A 188 -16.39 9.59 1.16
C GLU A 188 -15.10 10.44 1.04
N VAL A 189 -14.97 11.16 -0.08
CA VAL A 189 -13.81 11.99 -0.46
C VAL A 189 -14.16 13.48 -0.60
#